data_AF-A0A0L0BNM1-F1
#
_entry.id   AF-A0A0L0BNM1-F1
#
_cell.length_a   1.000
_cell.length_b   1.000
_cell.length_c   1.000
_cell.angle_alpha   90.00
_cell.angle_beta   90.00
_cell.angle_gamma   90.00
#
_symmetry.space_group_name_H-M   'P 1'
#
loop_
_entity.id
_entity.type
_entity.pdbx_description
1 polymer ?
#
loop_
_entity_poly.entity_id
_entity_poly.type
_entity_poly.pdbx_seq_one_letter_code
_entity_poly.pdbx_strand_id
1 'polypeptide(L)' 'MKFNNFFIVILLLSLANISLAKTFSRCSLARAMYALGIPKSELARWTCIAEHESKYRTDIIGPANSDGSND' A
#
# COMPACT_ATOMS: atom_id res chain seq x y z
N MET A 1 -5.81 32.62 -22.69
CA MET A 1 -5.92 32.36 -21.23
C MET A 1 -6.73 31.11 -20.85
N LYS A 2 -7.52 30.48 -21.74
CA LYS A 2 -8.28 29.24 -21.42
C LYS A 2 -7.47 27.93 -21.52
N PHE A 3 -6.50 27.87 -22.43
CA PHE A 3 -5.64 26.68 -22.63
C PHE A 3 -4.75 26.37 -21.41
N ASN A 4 -4.26 27.39 -20.70
CA ASN A 4 -3.39 27.21 -19.53
C ASN A 4 -4.13 26.51 -18.37
N ASN A 5 -5.40 26.87 -18.14
CA ASN A 5 -6.20 26.25 -17.09
C ASN A 5 -6.51 24.78 -17.39
N PHE A 6 -6.68 24.40 -18.66
CA PHE A 6 -6.93 23.02 -19.05
C PHE A 6 -5.70 22.12 -18.79
N PHE A 7 -4.51 22.57 -19.14
CA PHE A 7 -3.26 21.85 -18.84
C PHE A 7 -3.00 21.74 -17.33
N ILE A 8 -3.28 22.80 -16.57
CA ILE A 8 -3.19 22.78 -15.10
C ILE A 8 -4.15 21.75 -14.50
N VAL A 9 -5.39 21.68 -15.00
CA VAL A 9 -6.38 20.69 -14.52
C VAL A 9 -5.93 19.26 -14.85
N ILE A 10 -5.41 19.00 -16.05
CA ILE A 10 -4.86 17.67 -16.42
C ILE A 10 -3.68 17.29 -15.52
N LEU A 11 -2.78 18.23 -15.25
CA LEU A 11 -1.62 17.99 -14.38
C LEU A 11 -2.03 17.72 -12.93
N LEU A 12 -3.04 18.44 -12.41
CA LEU A 12 -3.56 18.18 -11.06
C LEU A 12 -4.25 16.81 -10.96
N LEU A 13 -4.99 16.41 -12.01
CA LEU A 13 -5.64 15.09 -12.08
C LEU A 13 -4.63 13.94 -12.19
N SER A 14 -3.51 14.12 -12.89
CA SER A 14 -2.48 13.09 -12.96
C SER A 14 -1.74 12.90 -11.64
N LEU A 15 -1.50 13.98 -10.88
CA LEU A 15 -0.88 13.92 -9.55
C LEU A 15 -1.81 13.31 -8.49
N ALA A 16 -3.13 13.40 -8.66
CA ALA A 16 -4.11 12.83 -7.73
C ALA A 16 -4.06 11.29 -7.63
N ASN A 17 -3.44 10.62 -8.61
CA ASN A 17 -3.34 9.15 -8.67
C ASN A 17 -1.99 8.60 -8.18
N ILE A 18 -1.13 9.43 -7.59
CA ILE A 18 0.12 8.94 -7.01
C ILE A 18 -0.21 8.18 -5.72
N SER A 19 -0.31 6.85 -5.81
CA SER A 19 -0.33 5.99 -4.62
C SER A 19 1.07 6.00 -4.01
N LEU A 20 1.21 6.67 -2.87
CA LEU A 20 2.49 6.72 -2.18
C LEU A 20 2.78 5.36 -1.54
N ALA A 21 3.81 4.67 -2.02
CA ALA A 21 4.36 3.48 -1.38
C ALA A 21 4.71 3.78 0.08
N LYS A 22 4.41 2.84 0.99
CA LYS A 22 4.60 3.00 2.42
C LYS A 22 5.30 1.78 3.00
N THR A 23 6.23 2.03 3.90
CA THR A 23 6.75 1.00 4.81
C THR A 23 6.11 1.20 6.17
N PHE A 24 5.43 0.17 6.67
CA PHE A 24 4.89 0.15 8.03
C PHE A 24 5.95 -0.35 9.03
N SER A 25 5.67 -0.12 10.31
CA SER A 25 6.24 -0.91 11.40
C SER A 25 5.15 -1.84 11.92
N ARG A 26 5.55 -2.86 12.69
CA ARG A 26 4.61 -3.81 13.32
C ARG A 26 3.40 -3.11 13.97
N CYS A 27 3.65 -2.10 14.82
CA CYS A 27 2.59 -1.42 15.54
C CYS A 27 1.77 -0.45 14.67
N SER A 28 2.37 0.20 13.67
CA SER A 28 1.59 1.08 12.78
C SER A 28 0.68 0.29 11.85
N LEU A 29 1.12 -0.90 11.39
CA LEU A 29 0.27 -1.82 10.66
C LEU A 29 -0.85 -2.36 11.55
N ALA A 30 -0.55 -2.82 12.76
CA ALA A 30 -1.57 -3.29 13.70
C ALA A 30 -2.66 -2.24 13.97
N ARG A 31 -2.27 -0.97 14.13
CA ARG A 31 -3.24 0.15 14.31
C ARG A 31 -4.10 0.36 13.07
N ALA A 32 -3.50 0.31 11.88
CA ALA A 32 -4.25 0.46 10.62
C ALA A 32 -5.25 -0.68 10.43
N MET A 33 -4.83 -1.93 10.65
CA MET A 33 -5.71 -3.10 10.55
C MET A 33 -6.83 -3.07 11.58
N TYR A 34 -6.55 -2.66 12.82
CA TYR A 34 -7.58 -2.49 13.85
C TYR A 34 -8.61 -1.42 13.47
N ALA A 35 -8.16 -0.30 12.89
CA ALA A 35 -9.05 0.75 12.40
C ALA A 35 -9.94 0.27 11.24
N LEU A 36 -9.49 -0.74 10.48
CA LEU A 36 -10.25 -1.41 9.42
C LEU A 36 -11.14 -2.56 9.93
N GLY A 37 -11.21 -2.78 11.25
CA GLY A 37 -12.12 -3.76 11.87
C GLY A 37 -11.53 -5.14 12.10
N ILE A 38 -10.23 -5.35 11.89
CA ILE A 38 -9.58 -6.62 12.24
C ILE A 38 -9.55 -6.78 13.78
N PRO A 39 -10.03 -7.92 14.34
CA PRO A 39 -10.03 -8.14 15.79
C PRO A 39 -8.63 -8.04 16.40
N LYS A 40 -8.52 -7.44 17.59
CA LYS A 40 -7.23 -7.29 18.30
C LYS A 40 -6.48 -8.60 18.47
N SER A 41 -7.20 -9.69 18.70
CA SER A 41 -6.66 -11.04 18.85
C SER A 41 -5.91 -11.55 17.62
N GLU A 42 -6.22 -11.04 16.42
CA GLU A 42 -5.59 -11.48 15.18
C GLU A 42 -4.41 -10.61 14.73
N LEU A 43 -4.27 -9.40 15.29
CA LEU A 43 -3.26 -8.43 14.84
C LEU A 43 -1.84 -8.98 14.96
N ALA A 44 -1.56 -9.81 15.97
CA ALA A 44 -0.26 -10.46 16.10
C ALA A 44 0.05 -11.40 14.92
N ARG A 45 -0.95 -12.19 14.49
CA ARG A 45 -0.82 -13.10 13.35
C ARG A 45 -0.66 -12.32 12.05
N TRP A 46 -1.51 -11.34 11.82
CA TRP A 46 -1.48 -10.55 10.58
C TRP A 46 -0.20 -9.73 10.42
N THR A 47 0.29 -9.14 11.51
CA THR A 47 1.58 -8.44 11.45
C THR A 47 2.76 -9.38 11.23
N CYS A 48 2.71 -10.61 11.75
CA CYS A 48 3.71 -11.63 11.45
C CYS A 48 3.73 -12.01 9.95
N ILE A 49 2.55 -12.18 9.34
CA ILE A 49 2.42 -12.45 7.90
C ILE A 49 3.06 -11.30 7.10
N ALA A 50 2.65 -10.06 7.35
CA ALA A 50 3.19 -8.90 6.63
C ALA A 50 4.70 -8.71 6.81
N GLU A 51 5.26 -9.11 7.95
CA GLU A 51 6.71 -9.09 8.17
C GLU A 51 7.46 -10.07 7.26
N HIS A 52 6.88 -11.25 7.02
CA HIS A 52 7.53 -12.30 6.25
C HIS A 52 7.29 -12.15 4.76
N GLU A 53 6.08 -11.75 4.35
CA GLU A 53 5.75 -11.59 2.94
C GLU A 53 6.40 -10.35 2.32
N SER A 54 6.37 -9.20 3.00
CA SER A 54 6.80 -7.94 2.38
C SER A 54 7.77 -7.10 3.20
N LYS A 55 8.13 -7.54 4.41
CA LYS A 55 8.85 -6.73 5.40
C LYS A 55 8.11 -5.41 5.67
N TYR A 56 6.78 -5.48 5.78
CA TYR A 56 5.88 -4.35 6.02
C TYR A 56 5.82 -3.28 4.89
N ARG A 57 6.38 -3.55 3.72
CA ARG A 57 6.38 -2.64 2.57
C ARG A 57 5.14 -2.88 1.70
N THR A 58 4.51 -1.83 1.18
CA THR A 58 3.29 -1.91 0.36
C THR A 58 3.55 -1.94 -1.15
N ASP A 59 4.80 -1.85 -1.58
CA ASP A 59 5.24 -1.74 -2.98
C ASP A 59 6.01 -2.96 -3.46
N ILE A 60 5.98 -4.05 -2.70
CA ILE A 60 6.74 -5.26 -3.01
C ILE A 60 5.92 -6.14 -3.93
N ILE A 61 6.55 -6.48 -5.04
CA ILE A 61 6.16 -7.55 -5.94
C ILE A 61 7.14 -8.69 -5.66
N GLY A 62 6.63 -9.84 -5.25
CA GLY A 62 7.39 -11.04 -4.96
C GLY A 62 8.13 -11.58 -6.19
N PRO A 63 9.13 -12.47 -6.01
CA PRO A 63 9.74 -13.18 -7.14
C PRO A 63 8.69 -14.01 -7.90
N ALA A 64 8.98 -14.35 -9.16
CA ALA A 64 8.06 -15.16 -9.94
C ALA A 64 7.93 -16.58 -9.34
N ASN A 65 6.70 -17.01 -9.15
CA ASN A 65 6.31 -18.36 -8.77
C ASN A 65 6.60 -19.34 -9.92
N SER A 66 6.53 -20.64 -9.64
CA SER A 66 6.81 -21.68 -10.64
C SER A 66 5.85 -21.66 -11.84
N ASP A 67 4.65 -21.12 -11.67
CA ASP A 67 3.64 -20.94 -12.72
C ASP A 67 3.76 -19.58 -13.45
N GLY A 68 4.75 -18.76 -13.08
CA GLY A 68 5.00 -17.44 -13.65
C GLY A 68 4.18 -16.30 -13.04
N SER A 69 3.36 -16.56 -12.01
CA SER A 69 2.66 -15.50 -11.26
C SER A 69 3.60 -14.77 -10.29
N ASN A 70 3.18 -13.60 -9.79
CA ASN A 70 3.85 -12.87 -8.72
C ASN A 70 2.82 -12.49 -7.65
N ASP A 71 3.26 -12.48 -6.39
CA ASP A 71 2.51 -11.95 -5.26
C ASP A 71 2.72 -10.44 -5.08
#